data_AF-A0A836BGX3-F1
#
_entry.id   AF-A0A836BGX3-F1
#
_cell.length_a   1.000
_cell.length_b   1.000
_cell.length_c   1.000
_cell.angle_alpha   90.00
_cell.angle_beta   90.00
_cell.angle_gamma   90.00
#
_symmetry.space_group_name_H-M   'P 1'
#
loop_
_entity.id
_entity.type
_entity.pdbx_description
1 polymer ?
#
loop_
_entity_poly.entity_id
_entity_poly.type
_entity_poly.pdbx_seq_one_letter_code
_entity_poly.pdbx_strand_id
1 'polypeptide(L)'
;MFSYTLSVKQYSNYLNDIPRYGLGIVFLWFGIDKFIIHEFYLTWFSATERVRVFLPFEDLSLSIYVIGIVELVFAALLFTGVKIRWVSVGVIIFLLVILLTAQYPSSFPQDIGLLGIAGLLVLTNVTWKKAETEKFLKFLWVIRYSIAAVLFLWAADHIVNINRHIGWLQLSSPLTRGLAANEVNSFLVAIFVVEMVLGGMIALGKVSLTKFALVAVTIFFVFAMVALAPPLNNHQTLGLAFATAWLAFMAHRKNRV
;
A
#
# COMPACT_ATOMS: atom_id res chain seq x y z
N MET A 1 -29.25 -25.18 0.70
CA MET A 1 -27.93 -24.81 1.24
C MET A 1 -26.90 -25.10 0.15
N PHE A 2 -26.49 -24.10 -0.64
CA PHE A 2 -25.55 -24.32 -1.75
C PHE A 2 -24.11 -24.32 -1.22
N SER A 3 -23.53 -25.52 -1.09
CA SER A 3 -22.10 -25.67 -0.82
C SER A 3 -21.34 -25.49 -2.13
N TYR A 4 -20.89 -24.27 -2.42
CA TYR A 4 -19.98 -24.01 -3.53
C TYR A 4 -18.56 -24.46 -3.14
N THR A 5 -18.24 -25.72 -3.41
CA THR A 5 -16.85 -26.19 -3.42
C THR A 5 -16.17 -25.68 -4.69
N LEU A 6 -15.56 -24.49 -4.60
CA LEU A 6 -14.59 -24.05 -5.60
C LEU A 6 -13.48 -25.10 -5.70
N SER A 7 -13.16 -25.51 -6.93
CA SER A 7 -12.05 -26.44 -7.16
C SER A 7 -10.73 -25.84 -6.65
N VAL A 8 -9.81 -26.68 -6.17
CA VAL A 8 -8.46 -26.26 -5.70
C VAL A 8 -7.73 -25.42 -6.76
N LYS A 9 -7.98 -25.70 -8.06
CA LYS A 9 -7.42 -24.97 -9.19
C LYS A 9 -8.01 -23.57 -9.38
N GLN A 10 -9.31 -23.40 -9.17
CA GLN A 10 -9.93 -22.06 -9.14
C GLN A 10 -9.46 -21.28 -7.91
N TYR A 11 -9.34 -21.95 -6.77
CA TYR A 11 -8.89 -21.34 -5.52
C TYR A 11 -7.47 -20.79 -5.62
N SER A 12 -6.56 -21.51 -6.29
CA SER A 12 -5.21 -21.01 -6.52
C SER A 12 -5.25 -19.69 -7.30
N ASN A 13 -5.98 -19.59 -8.40
CA ASN A 13 -6.00 -18.35 -9.19
C ASN A 13 -6.35 -17.09 -8.34
N TYR A 14 -7.36 -17.18 -7.45
CA TYR A 14 -7.77 -16.04 -6.61
C TYR A 14 -6.74 -15.54 -5.58
N LEU A 15 -5.81 -16.38 -5.08
CA LEU A 15 -4.87 -15.92 -4.03
C LEU A 15 -3.79 -15.02 -4.58
N ASN A 16 -3.40 -15.21 -5.83
CA ASN A 16 -2.44 -14.32 -6.48
C ASN A 16 -3.15 -13.17 -7.17
N ASP A 17 -4.36 -13.37 -7.69
CA ASP A 17 -5.08 -12.36 -8.45
C ASP A 17 -5.36 -11.11 -7.63
N ILE A 18 -5.81 -11.23 -6.38
CA ILE A 18 -6.18 -10.04 -5.60
C ILE A 18 -4.96 -9.21 -5.16
N PRO A 19 -3.87 -9.78 -4.57
CA PRO A 19 -2.67 -9.00 -4.28
C PRO A 19 -2.03 -8.44 -5.56
N ARG A 20 -2.10 -9.18 -6.67
CA ARG A 20 -1.62 -8.74 -7.99
C ARG A 20 -2.42 -7.54 -8.50
N TYR A 21 -3.75 -7.61 -8.47
CA TYR A 21 -4.61 -6.51 -8.90
C TYR A 21 -4.51 -5.32 -7.95
N GLY A 22 -4.41 -5.53 -6.64
CA GLY A 22 -4.18 -4.45 -5.68
C GLY A 22 -2.88 -3.70 -5.97
N LEU A 23 -1.78 -4.44 -6.17
CA LEU A 23 -0.50 -3.86 -6.59
C LEU A 23 -0.60 -3.17 -7.96
N GLY A 24 -1.29 -3.79 -8.92
CA GLY A 24 -1.51 -3.25 -10.26
C GLY A 24 -2.30 -1.94 -10.26
N ILE A 25 -3.36 -1.83 -9.44
CA ILE A 25 -4.15 -0.59 -9.28
C ILE A 25 -3.28 0.54 -8.73
N VAL A 26 -2.44 0.25 -7.72
CA VAL A 26 -1.55 1.26 -7.13
C VAL A 26 -0.55 1.78 -8.16
N PHE A 27 0.10 0.88 -8.90
CA PHE A 27 1.03 1.25 -9.97
C PHE A 27 0.34 1.99 -11.11
N LEU A 28 -0.87 1.57 -11.50
CA LEU A 28 -1.65 2.25 -12.53
C LEU A 28 -1.90 3.69 -12.13
N TRP A 29 -2.37 3.88 -10.90
CA TRP A 29 -2.72 5.19 -10.41
C TRP A 29 -1.51 6.09 -10.26
N PHE A 30 -0.41 5.58 -9.68
CA PHE A 30 0.83 6.34 -9.56
C PHE A 30 1.43 6.74 -10.91
N GLY A 31 1.31 5.85 -11.89
CA GLY A 31 1.69 6.15 -13.26
C GLY A 31 0.89 7.33 -13.79
N ILE A 32 -0.45 7.28 -13.69
CA ILE A 32 -1.35 8.34 -14.16
C ILE A 32 -1.10 9.68 -13.43
N ASP A 33 -0.92 9.66 -12.11
CA ASP A 33 -0.73 10.87 -11.30
C ASP A 33 0.48 11.69 -11.76
N LYS A 34 1.56 11.05 -12.23
CA LYS A 34 2.76 11.76 -12.75
C LYS A 34 2.49 12.58 -14.01
N PHE A 35 1.39 12.31 -14.71
CA PHE A 35 0.93 13.12 -15.85
C PHE A 35 -0.08 14.19 -15.43
N ILE A 36 -0.98 13.88 -14.49
CA ILE A 36 -2.06 14.80 -14.09
C ILE A 36 -1.53 15.93 -13.21
N ILE A 37 -0.68 15.61 -12.22
CA ILE A 37 -0.13 16.58 -11.26
C ILE A 37 1.39 16.70 -11.43
N HIS A 38 1.83 16.81 -12.68
CA HIS A 38 3.25 16.83 -13.05
C HIS A 38 4.07 17.88 -12.30
N GLU A 39 3.55 19.10 -12.16
CA GLU A 39 4.22 20.21 -11.48
C GLU A 39 4.54 19.91 -10.00
N PHE A 40 3.67 19.16 -9.33
CA PHE A 40 3.90 18.71 -7.96
C PHE A 40 5.13 17.80 -7.90
N TYR A 41 5.20 16.80 -8.79
CA TYR A 41 6.35 15.91 -8.87
C TYR A 41 7.61 16.67 -9.28
N LEU A 42 7.54 17.58 -10.26
CA LEU A 42 8.69 18.38 -10.69
C LEU A 42 9.29 19.18 -9.52
N THR A 43 8.43 19.88 -8.78
CA THR A 43 8.82 20.62 -7.58
C THR A 43 9.42 19.71 -6.52
N TRP A 44 8.83 18.53 -6.31
CA TRP A 44 9.31 17.58 -5.31
C TRP A 44 10.67 16.94 -5.69
N PHE A 45 10.80 16.47 -6.93
CA PHE A 45 12.03 15.88 -7.45
C PHE A 45 13.17 16.91 -7.48
N SER A 46 12.87 18.17 -7.79
CA SER A 46 13.87 19.25 -7.81
C SER A 46 14.40 19.58 -6.42
N ALA A 47 13.56 19.45 -5.38
CA ALA A 47 13.91 19.65 -3.98
C ALA A 47 14.72 18.47 -3.37
N THR A 48 14.82 17.34 -4.07
CA THR A 48 15.48 16.13 -3.55
C THR A 48 16.73 15.80 -4.36
N GLU A 49 17.87 16.40 -4.04
CA GLU A 49 19.13 16.26 -4.80
C GLU A 49 19.57 14.81 -5.04
N ARG A 50 19.35 13.91 -4.07
CA ARG A 50 19.73 12.49 -4.17
C ARG A 50 18.95 11.74 -5.24
N VAL A 51 17.72 12.16 -5.53
CA VAL A 51 16.91 11.52 -6.57
C VAL A 51 17.57 11.69 -7.93
N ARG A 52 18.24 12.83 -8.16
CA ARG A 52 18.89 13.15 -9.44
C ARG A 52 19.94 12.12 -9.88
N VAL A 53 20.60 11.43 -8.94
CA VAL A 53 21.60 10.39 -9.23
C VAL A 53 20.99 9.17 -9.93
N PHE A 54 19.70 8.93 -9.73
CA PHE A 54 19.00 7.75 -10.23
C PHE A 54 17.91 8.11 -11.25
N LEU A 55 17.85 9.37 -11.66
CA LEU A 55 17.00 9.76 -12.75
C LEU A 55 17.55 9.22 -14.07
N PRO A 56 16.68 8.71 -14.94
CA PRO A 56 17.10 8.22 -16.25
C PRO A 56 17.65 9.33 -17.15
N PHE A 57 17.31 10.60 -16.89
CA PHE A 57 17.74 11.76 -17.69
C PHE A 57 18.06 12.98 -16.81
N GLU A 58 18.90 13.88 -17.32
CA GLU A 58 19.16 15.19 -16.69
C GLU A 58 17.91 16.08 -16.71
N ASP A 59 17.07 15.93 -17.74
CA ASP A 59 15.76 16.56 -17.78
C ASP A 59 14.82 15.87 -16.76
N LEU A 60 14.47 16.64 -15.73
CA LEU A 60 13.63 16.20 -14.63
C LEU A 60 12.19 15.89 -15.09
N SER A 61 11.65 16.69 -16.01
CA SER A 61 10.30 16.52 -16.52
C SER A 61 10.21 15.23 -17.34
N LEU A 62 11.18 15.02 -18.25
CA LEU A 62 11.26 13.78 -19.01
C LEU A 62 11.40 12.57 -18.09
N SER A 63 12.24 12.66 -17.06
CA SER A 63 12.43 11.59 -16.10
C SER A 63 11.16 11.22 -15.35
N ILE A 64 10.37 12.20 -14.90
CA ILE A 64 9.08 11.96 -14.24
C ILE A 64 8.12 11.23 -15.18
N TYR A 65 8.02 11.65 -16.44
CA TYR A 65 7.18 10.97 -17.41
C TYR A 65 7.63 9.53 -17.65
N VAL A 66 8.93 9.28 -17.80
CA VAL A 66 9.44 7.92 -18.00
C VAL A 66 9.17 7.03 -16.78
N ILE A 67 9.34 7.54 -15.56
CA ILE A 67 8.97 6.81 -14.34
C ILE A 67 7.47 6.48 -14.36
N GLY A 68 6.62 7.43 -14.74
CA GLY A 68 5.17 7.20 -14.90
C GLY A 68 4.85 6.11 -15.91
N ILE A 69 5.49 6.12 -17.09
CA ILE A 69 5.33 5.07 -18.11
C ILE A 69 5.76 3.71 -17.56
N VAL A 70 6.89 3.62 -16.86
CA VAL A 70 7.37 2.37 -16.25
C VAL A 70 6.34 1.81 -15.26
N GLU A 71 5.73 2.66 -14.45
CA GLU A 71 4.68 2.24 -13.52
C GLU A 71 3.42 1.73 -14.24
N LEU A 72 2.99 2.42 -15.30
CA LEU A 72 1.86 1.97 -16.15
C LEU A 72 2.16 0.61 -16.81
N VAL A 73 3.40 0.39 -17.24
CA VAL A 73 3.84 -0.90 -17.81
C VAL A 73 3.79 -1.99 -16.73
N PHE A 74 4.29 -1.74 -15.52
CA PHE A 74 4.16 -2.69 -14.42
C PHE A 74 2.70 -3.00 -14.10
N ALA A 75 1.83 -1.99 -14.07
CA ALA A 75 0.41 -2.18 -13.86
C ALA A 75 -0.22 -3.09 -14.93
N ALA A 76 0.03 -2.82 -16.21
CA ALA A 76 -0.49 -3.64 -17.31
C ALA A 76 0.01 -5.09 -17.24
N LEU A 77 1.29 -5.29 -16.92
CA LEU A 77 1.88 -6.62 -16.75
C LEU A 77 1.30 -7.36 -15.53
N LEU A 78 1.01 -6.65 -14.44
CA LEU A 78 0.31 -7.20 -13.28
C LEU A 78 -1.14 -7.56 -13.63
N PHE A 79 -1.89 -6.72 -14.33
CA PHE A 79 -3.28 -7.05 -14.72
C PHE A 79 -3.37 -8.26 -15.65
N THR A 80 -2.47 -8.34 -16.63
CA THR A 80 -2.44 -9.47 -17.58
C THR A 80 -1.92 -10.77 -16.95
N GLY A 81 -1.25 -10.70 -15.80
CA GLY A 81 -0.70 -11.88 -15.12
C GLY A 81 0.46 -12.53 -15.87
N VAL A 82 1.08 -11.83 -16.82
CA VAL A 82 2.20 -12.37 -17.61
C VAL A 82 3.47 -12.38 -16.76
N LYS A 83 4.08 -13.56 -16.60
CA LYS A 83 5.36 -13.73 -15.88
C LYS A 83 5.41 -13.03 -14.51
N ILE A 84 4.31 -13.12 -13.72
CA ILE A 84 4.11 -12.39 -12.44
C ILE A 84 5.34 -12.39 -11.54
N ARG A 85 6.07 -13.50 -11.43
CA ARG A 85 7.29 -13.57 -10.60
C ARG A 85 8.32 -12.52 -11.03
N TRP A 86 8.64 -12.47 -12.31
CA TRP A 86 9.65 -11.56 -12.84
C TRP A 86 9.17 -10.11 -12.81
N VAL A 87 7.88 -9.89 -13.09
CA VAL A 87 7.24 -8.57 -12.94
C VAL A 87 7.35 -8.10 -11.48
N SER A 88 7.05 -8.97 -10.52
CA SER A 88 7.12 -8.65 -9.08
C SER A 88 8.56 -8.40 -8.62
N VAL A 89 9.55 -9.12 -9.15
CA VAL A 89 10.97 -8.80 -8.92
C VAL A 89 11.31 -7.42 -9.47
N GLY A 90 10.86 -7.09 -10.68
CA GLY A 90 11.03 -5.75 -11.26
C GLY A 90 10.41 -4.65 -10.39
N VAL A 91 9.18 -4.88 -9.89
CA VAL A 91 8.51 -3.98 -8.95
C VAL A 91 9.31 -3.81 -7.66
N ILE A 92 9.86 -4.89 -7.08
CA ILE A 92 10.69 -4.80 -5.87
C ILE A 92 11.92 -3.94 -6.12
N ILE A 93 12.64 -4.17 -7.22
CA ILE A 93 13.84 -3.39 -7.57
C ILE A 93 13.46 -1.92 -7.76
N PHE A 94 12.39 -1.65 -8.50
CA PHE A 94 11.90 -0.30 -8.74
C PHE A 94 11.54 0.43 -7.43
N LEU A 95 10.75 -0.20 -6.55
CA LEU A 95 10.38 0.37 -5.25
C LEU A 95 11.60 0.58 -4.35
N LEU A 96 12.58 -0.33 -4.34
CA LEU A 96 13.81 -0.14 -3.58
C LEU A 96 14.62 1.05 -4.11
N VAL A 97 14.71 1.24 -5.42
CA VAL A 97 15.36 2.42 -6.01
C VAL A 97 14.63 3.68 -5.58
N ILE A 98 13.31 3.73 -5.66
CA ILE A 98 12.53 4.88 -5.19
C ILE A 98 12.77 5.13 -3.69
N LEU A 99 12.69 4.11 -2.84
CA LEU A 99 12.89 4.23 -1.40
C LEU A 99 14.28 4.78 -1.02
N LEU A 100 15.33 4.30 -1.68
CA LEU A 100 16.70 4.73 -1.42
C LEU A 100 16.98 6.17 -1.86
N THR A 101 16.19 6.67 -2.83
CA THR A 101 16.49 7.92 -3.54
C THR A 101 15.56 9.06 -3.15
N ALA A 102 14.27 8.77 -3.05
CA ALA A 102 13.20 9.71 -2.73
C ALA A 102 13.29 10.24 -1.29
N GLN A 103 13.82 9.44 -0.35
CA GLN A 103 13.80 9.71 1.10
C GLN A 103 12.45 10.27 1.59
N TYR A 104 11.33 9.89 0.96
CA TYR A 104 10.06 10.55 1.17
C TYR A 104 9.41 9.99 2.43
N PRO A 105 9.40 10.70 3.57
CA PRO A 105 8.94 10.12 4.82
C PRO A 105 7.45 9.75 4.77
N SER A 106 6.66 10.45 3.95
CA SER A 106 5.21 10.28 3.87
C SER A 106 4.73 9.14 2.96
N SER A 107 5.53 8.64 2.02
CA SER A 107 5.19 7.44 1.21
C SER A 107 5.92 6.17 1.69
N PHE A 108 6.95 6.35 2.51
CA PHE A 108 7.81 5.29 3.01
C PHE A 108 7.03 4.13 3.69
N PRO A 109 6.04 4.40 4.58
CA PRO A 109 5.21 3.34 5.16
C PRO A 109 4.53 2.48 4.08
N GLN A 110 3.93 3.13 3.08
CA GLN A 110 3.13 2.42 2.11
C GLN A 110 4.00 1.68 1.09
N ASP A 111 5.13 2.24 0.68
CA ASP A 111 6.09 1.59 -0.22
C ASP A 111 6.66 0.30 0.37
N ILE A 112 6.85 0.24 1.70
CA ILE A 112 7.18 -1.00 2.42
C ILE A 112 6.02 -2.02 2.33
N GLY A 113 4.78 -1.56 2.46
CA GLY A 113 3.60 -2.41 2.27
C GLY A 113 3.55 -3.03 0.87
N LEU A 114 3.81 -2.22 -0.17
CA LEU A 114 3.85 -2.66 -1.57
C LEU A 114 5.00 -3.64 -1.82
N LEU A 115 6.17 -3.40 -1.22
CA LEU A 115 7.29 -4.36 -1.25
C LEU A 115 6.91 -5.71 -0.64
N GLY A 116 6.17 -5.71 0.47
CA GLY A 116 5.65 -6.93 1.09
C GLY A 116 4.71 -7.71 0.17
N ILE A 117 3.80 -7.01 -0.53
CA ILE A 117 2.89 -7.60 -1.52
C ILE A 117 3.66 -8.18 -2.71
N ALA A 118 4.62 -7.44 -3.26
CA ALA A 118 5.44 -7.91 -4.36
C ALA A 118 6.30 -9.12 -3.94
N GLY A 119 6.87 -9.09 -2.74
CA GLY A 119 7.62 -10.20 -2.15
C GLY A 119 6.77 -11.46 -1.98
N LEU A 120 5.53 -11.33 -1.52
CA LEU A 120 4.57 -12.42 -1.49
C LEU A 120 4.39 -13.03 -2.89
N LEU A 121 4.12 -12.21 -3.92
CA LEU A 121 3.90 -12.68 -5.28
C LEU A 121 5.12 -13.41 -5.87
N VAL A 122 6.33 -13.02 -5.49
CA VAL A 122 7.56 -13.75 -5.86
C VAL A 122 7.61 -15.12 -5.20
N LEU A 123 7.34 -15.20 -3.88
CA LEU A 123 7.45 -16.42 -3.09
C LEU A 123 6.35 -17.44 -3.43
N THR A 124 5.13 -16.96 -3.69
CA THR A 124 3.99 -17.81 -4.01
C THR A 124 4.16 -18.43 -5.40
N ASN A 125 4.58 -17.68 -6.43
CA ASN A 125 4.70 -18.23 -7.79
C ASN A 125 5.66 -19.45 -7.90
N VAL A 126 6.67 -19.56 -7.03
CA VAL A 126 7.60 -20.72 -7.00
C VAL A 126 6.98 -21.97 -6.38
N THR A 127 6.23 -21.81 -5.28
CA THR A 127 5.71 -22.94 -4.50
C THR A 127 4.49 -23.59 -5.16
N TRP A 128 3.85 -22.90 -6.10
CA TRP A 128 2.52 -23.21 -6.59
C TRP A 128 2.42 -24.29 -7.66
N LYS A 129 3.53 -24.61 -8.33
CA LYS A 129 3.55 -25.76 -9.25
C LYS A 129 3.42 -27.12 -8.55
N LYS A 130 3.50 -27.18 -7.20
CA LYS A 130 3.47 -28.44 -6.43
C LYS A 130 2.83 -28.35 -5.02
N ALA A 131 2.20 -27.26 -4.60
CA ALA A 131 1.81 -27.07 -3.19
C ALA A 131 0.31 -27.18 -2.90
N GLU A 132 0.00 -28.06 -1.95
CA GLU A 132 -1.22 -28.02 -1.13
C GLU A 132 -1.28 -26.71 -0.33
N THR A 133 -2.51 -26.25 -0.07
CA THR A 133 -2.89 -24.98 0.56
C THR A 133 -2.14 -24.66 1.87
N GLU A 134 -1.62 -25.66 2.57
CA GLU A 134 -0.86 -25.51 3.82
C GLU A 134 0.43 -24.68 3.65
N LYS A 135 1.15 -24.81 2.53
CA LYS A 135 2.40 -24.04 2.32
C LYS A 135 2.13 -22.55 2.15
N PHE A 136 0.96 -22.18 1.65
CA PHE A 136 0.57 -20.77 1.48
C PHE A 136 0.29 -20.09 2.83
N LEU A 137 -0.36 -20.79 3.77
CA LEU A 137 -0.60 -20.27 5.12
C LEU A 137 0.71 -19.91 5.84
N LYS A 138 1.83 -20.57 5.48
CA LYS A 138 3.17 -20.25 5.98
C LYS A 138 3.71 -18.90 5.52
N PHE A 139 3.08 -18.21 4.56
CA PHE A 139 3.50 -16.88 4.10
C PHE A 139 2.57 -15.75 4.56
N LEU A 140 1.46 -16.06 5.24
CA LEU A 140 0.55 -15.04 5.78
C LEU A 140 1.24 -14.10 6.77
N TRP A 141 2.31 -14.54 7.44
CA TRP A 141 3.09 -13.67 8.33
C TRP A 141 3.70 -12.49 7.58
N VAL A 142 4.17 -12.67 6.33
CA VAL A 142 4.80 -11.59 5.54
C VAL A 142 3.84 -10.42 5.40
N ILE A 143 2.61 -10.70 4.99
CA ILE A 143 1.59 -9.67 4.75
C ILE A 143 1.12 -9.06 6.06
N ARG A 144 0.94 -9.91 7.08
CA ARG A 144 0.58 -9.49 8.43
C ARG A 144 1.59 -8.49 9.00
N TYR A 145 2.89 -8.78 8.90
CA TYR A 145 3.91 -7.84 9.34
C TYR A 145 4.06 -6.65 8.41
N SER A 146 3.80 -6.79 7.12
CA SER A 146 3.80 -5.65 6.18
C SER A 146 2.69 -4.65 6.55
N ILE A 147 1.47 -5.12 6.83
CA ILE A 147 0.35 -4.28 7.29
C ILE A 147 0.66 -3.65 8.64
N ALA A 148 1.20 -4.43 9.59
CA ALA A 148 1.58 -3.90 10.89
C ALA A 148 2.69 -2.83 10.78
N ALA A 149 3.70 -3.07 9.94
CA ALA A 149 4.78 -2.12 9.69
C ALA A 149 4.24 -0.82 9.08
N VAL A 150 3.34 -0.92 8.09
CA VAL A 150 2.65 0.25 7.52
C VAL A 150 1.94 1.06 8.60
N LEU A 151 1.14 0.40 9.45
CA LEU A 151 0.40 1.08 10.53
C LEU A 151 1.34 1.77 11.51
N PHE A 152 2.42 1.10 11.94
CA PHE A 152 3.39 1.69 12.86
C PHE A 152 4.17 2.85 12.24
N LEU A 153 4.57 2.72 10.98
CA LEU A 153 5.31 3.76 10.28
C LEU A 153 4.42 4.96 9.97
N TRP A 154 3.13 4.75 9.70
CA TRP A 154 2.20 5.85 9.50
C TRP A 154 1.90 6.61 10.79
N ALA A 155 1.68 5.86 11.88
CA ALA A 155 1.57 6.40 13.23
C ALA A 155 2.81 7.22 13.60
N ALA A 156 4.02 6.73 13.27
CA ALA A 156 5.25 7.48 13.47
C ALA A 156 5.31 8.76 12.61
N ASP A 157 4.91 8.71 11.33
CA ASP A 157 4.85 9.89 10.47
C ASP A 157 3.89 10.95 10.99
N HIS A 158 2.75 10.56 11.58
CA HIS A 158 1.83 11.50 12.22
C HIS A 158 2.49 12.29 13.35
N ILE A 159 3.33 11.65 14.17
CA ILE A 159 4.05 12.31 15.26
C ILE A 159 5.17 13.20 14.72
N VAL A 160 6.01 12.66 13.84
CA VAL A 160 7.18 13.38 13.33
C VAL A 160 6.77 14.61 12.53
N ASN A 161 5.67 14.50 11.77
CA ASN A 161 5.20 15.54 10.86
C ASN A 161 3.86 16.15 11.29
N ILE A 162 3.62 16.27 12.60
CA ILE A 162 2.32 16.64 13.17
C ILE A 162 1.79 18.00 12.67
N ASN A 163 2.65 19.01 12.60
CA ASN A 163 2.26 20.35 12.13
C ASN A 163 1.84 20.33 10.65
N ARG A 164 2.54 19.52 9.84
CA ARG A 164 2.17 19.29 8.44
C ARG A 164 0.79 18.67 8.39
N HIS A 165 0.57 17.56 9.08
CA HIS A 165 -0.72 16.87 9.07
C HIS A 165 -1.88 17.75 9.56
N ILE A 166 -1.67 18.57 10.60
CA ILE A 166 -2.68 19.53 11.08
C ILE A 166 -3.04 20.54 9.99
N GLY A 167 -2.05 21.21 9.41
CA GLY A 167 -2.29 22.21 8.37
C GLY A 167 -2.97 21.61 7.14
N TRP A 168 -2.58 20.39 6.76
CA TRP A 168 -3.20 19.66 5.67
C TRP A 168 -4.67 19.36 5.96
N LEU A 169 -4.98 18.76 7.11
CA LEU A 169 -6.34 18.45 7.50
C LEU A 169 -7.22 19.71 7.50
N GLN A 170 -6.75 20.80 8.10
CA GLN A 170 -7.50 22.07 8.13
C GLN A 170 -7.79 22.64 6.73
N LEU A 171 -6.89 22.44 5.76
CA LEU A 171 -7.09 22.91 4.40
C LEU A 171 -8.01 21.97 3.59
N SER A 172 -7.76 20.67 3.67
CA SER A 172 -8.33 19.67 2.76
C SER A 172 -9.62 19.04 3.27
N SER A 173 -9.78 18.85 4.57
CA SER A 173 -10.85 18.03 5.10
C SER A 173 -12.10 18.83 5.48
N PRO A 174 -13.29 18.49 4.95
CA PRO A 174 -14.54 19.11 5.38
C PRO A 174 -14.81 18.96 6.87
N LEU A 175 -14.29 17.90 7.50
CA LEU A 175 -14.51 17.60 8.92
C LEU A 175 -13.68 18.47 9.85
N THR A 176 -12.51 18.95 9.39
CA THR A 176 -11.55 19.65 10.26
C THR A 176 -11.27 21.09 9.81
N ARG A 177 -11.80 21.54 8.66
CA ARG A 177 -11.62 22.91 8.15
C ARG A 177 -12.05 24.02 9.11
N GLY A 178 -13.03 23.74 9.98
CA GLY A 178 -13.50 24.68 10.99
C GLY A 178 -12.91 24.48 12.40
N LEU A 179 -12.05 23.48 12.57
CA LEU A 179 -11.49 23.13 13.88
C LEU A 179 -10.21 23.89 14.17
N ALA A 180 -10.00 24.23 15.44
CA ALA A 180 -8.75 24.80 15.92
C ALA A 180 -7.61 23.76 15.85
N ALA A 181 -6.36 24.22 15.75
CA ALA A 181 -5.21 23.34 15.55
C ALA A 181 -5.04 22.29 16.67
N ASN A 182 -5.41 22.64 17.91
CA ASN A 182 -5.41 21.72 19.06
C ASN A 182 -6.49 20.63 18.96
N GLU A 183 -7.64 20.92 18.37
CA GLU A 183 -8.72 19.96 18.13
C GLU A 183 -8.31 18.97 17.03
N VAL A 184 -7.73 19.48 15.93
CA VAL A 184 -7.18 18.65 14.86
C VAL A 184 -6.02 17.78 15.35
N ASN A 185 -5.17 18.33 16.23
CA ASN A 185 -4.12 17.56 16.89
C ASN A 185 -4.70 16.41 17.73
N SER A 186 -5.76 16.68 18.51
CA SER A 186 -6.42 15.65 19.33
C SER A 186 -7.02 14.53 18.47
N PHE A 187 -7.59 14.90 17.32
CA PHE A 187 -8.06 13.93 16.31
C PHE A 187 -6.91 13.06 15.78
N LEU A 188 -5.78 13.66 15.39
CA LEU A 188 -4.59 12.92 14.93
C LEU A 188 -4.02 11.98 16.01
N VAL A 189 -4.00 12.40 17.27
CA VAL A 189 -3.55 11.55 18.38
C VAL A 189 -4.47 10.34 18.56
N ALA A 190 -5.79 10.52 18.46
CA ALA A 190 -6.73 9.41 18.54
C ALA A 190 -6.47 8.37 17.43
N ILE A 191 -6.17 8.84 16.22
CA ILE A 191 -5.82 8.00 15.08
C ILE A 191 -4.54 7.24 15.34
N PHE A 192 -3.49 7.95 15.74
CA PHE A 192 -2.20 7.37 16.09
C PHE A 192 -2.36 6.20 17.08
N VAL A 193 -3.15 6.38 18.14
CA VAL A 193 -3.42 5.33 19.13
C VAL A 193 -4.11 4.14 18.48
N VAL A 194 -5.12 4.37 17.65
CA VAL A 194 -5.84 3.30 16.94
C VAL A 194 -4.89 2.52 16.03
N GLU A 195 -4.04 3.19 15.25
CA GLU A 195 -3.06 2.56 14.37
C GLU A 195 -2.03 1.73 15.13
N MET A 196 -1.48 2.26 16.23
CA MET A 196 -0.52 1.55 17.07
C MET A 196 -1.13 0.30 17.72
N VAL A 197 -2.34 0.42 18.28
CA VAL A 197 -3.04 -0.72 18.89
C VAL A 197 -3.33 -1.77 17.82
N LEU A 198 -3.85 -1.35 16.67
CA LEU A 198 -4.19 -2.25 15.57
C LEU A 198 -2.97 -2.95 14.98
N GLY A 199 -1.88 -2.19 14.75
CA GLY A 199 -0.58 -2.70 14.32
C GLY A 199 -0.05 -3.74 15.31
N GLY A 200 -0.12 -3.46 16.61
CA GLY A 200 0.27 -4.39 17.67
C GLY A 200 -0.56 -5.67 17.68
N MET A 201 -1.89 -5.55 17.57
CA MET A 201 -2.80 -6.70 17.51
C MET A 201 -2.53 -7.57 16.28
N ILE A 202 -2.34 -6.94 15.12
CA ILE A 202 -1.96 -7.62 13.88
C ILE A 202 -0.58 -8.26 14.05
N ALA A 203 0.43 -7.60 14.63
CA ALA A 203 1.79 -8.13 14.81
C ALA A 203 1.89 -9.25 15.86
N LEU A 204 1.01 -9.28 16.86
CA LEU A 204 0.98 -10.33 17.90
C LEU A 204 0.11 -11.53 17.54
N GLY A 205 -0.92 -11.36 16.70
CA GLY A 205 -1.65 -12.50 16.11
C GLY A 205 -2.52 -13.23 17.10
N LYS A 206 -2.77 -12.58 18.24
CA LYS A 206 -3.57 -13.08 19.35
C LYS A 206 -5.07 -13.11 19.04
N VAL A 207 -5.51 -12.58 17.90
CA VAL A 207 -6.94 -12.50 17.54
C VAL A 207 -7.18 -12.80 16.06
N SER A 208 -8.42 -13.15 15.69
CA SER A 208 -8.82 -13.48 14.33
C SER A 208 -8.42 -12.35 13.38
N LEU A 209 -7.41 -12.63 12.54
CA LEU A 209 -6.81 -11.72 11.56
C LEU A 209 -7.87 -11.04 10.69
N THR A 210 -8.98 -11.75 10.45
CA THR A 210 -10.22 -11.29 9.82
C THR A 210 -10.82 -10.01 10.39
N LYS A 211 -11.05 -9.96 11.71
CA LYS A 211 -11.79 -8.86 12.33
C LYS A 211 -10.98 -7.56 12.30
N PHE A 212 -9.69 -7.66 12.62
CA PHE A 212 -8.80 -6.50 12.70
C PHE A 212 -8.33 -6.01 11.33
N ALA A 213 -8.16 -6.91 10.37
CA ALA A 213 -7.92 -6.51 9.00
C ALA A 213 -9.13 -5.70 8.46
N LEU A 214 -10.36 -6.11 8.73
CA LEU A 214 -11.53 -5.36 8.28
C LEU A 214 -11.65 -3.98 8.96
N VAL A 215 -11.33 -3.89 10.26
CA VAL A 215 -11.23 -2.61 10.97
C VAL A 215 -10.12 -1.72 10.38
N ALA A 216 -8.94 -2.29 10.08
CA ALA A 216 -7.85 -1.58 9.42
C ALA A 216 -8.28 -1.04 8.04
N VAL A 217 -8.96 -1.86 7.24
CA VAL A 217 -9.54 -1.43 5.95
C VAL A 217 -10.48 -0.26 6.14
N THR A 218 -11.39 -0.32 7.11
CA THR A 218 -12.32 0.77 7.38
C THR A 218 -11.59 2.03 7.79
N ILE A 219 -10.59 1.95 8.66
CA ILE A 219 -9.77 3.09 9.07
C ILE A 219 -9.05 3.68 7.86
N PHE A 220 -8.39 2.84 7.05
CA PHE A 220 -7.72 3.23 5.81
C PHE A 220 -8.68 3.93 4.83
N PHE A 221 -9.89 3.41 4.64
CA PHE A 221 -10.90 4.01 3.76
C PHE A 221 -11.45 5.32 4.30
N VAL A 222 -11.75 5.41 5.59
CA VAL A 222 -12.19 6.65 6.24
C VAL A 222 -11.11 7.71 6.10
N PHE A 223 -9.84 7.34 6.32
CA PHE A 223 -8.72 8.25 6.13
C PHE A 223 -8.55 8.73 4.71
N ALA A 224 -8.62 7.81 3.75
CA ALA A 224 -8.60 8.17 2.35
C ALA A 224 -9.73 9.18 2.09
N MET A 225 -10.98 8.86 2.42
CA MET A 225 -12.12 9.74 2.16
C MET A 225 -12.04 11.11 2.86
N VAL A 226 -11.48 11.17 4.06
CA VAL A 226 -11.42 12.40 4.88
C VAL A 226 -10.24 13.30 4.50
N ALA A 227 -9.13 12.74 4.00
CA ALA A 227 -7.92 13.48 3.63
C ALA A 227 -7.81 13.79 2.12
N LEU A 228 -8.66 13.21 1.26
CA LEU A 228 -8.65 13.35 -0.20
C LEU A 228 -9.19 14.70 -0.69
N ALA A 229 -8.56 15.82 -0.33
CA ALA A 229 -8.50 16.95 -1.26
C ALA A 229 -7.08 17.04 -1.84
N PRO A 230 -6.93 17.26 -3.16
CA PRO A 230 -5.62 17.38 -3.82
C PRO A 230 -4.69 18.39 -3.11
N PRO A 231 -3.34 18.20 -3.18
CA PRO A 231 -2.64 17.34 -4.13
C PRO A 231 -2.10 16.01 -3.56
N LEU A 232 -2.14 15.76 -2.24
CA LEU A 232 -1.68 14.47 -1.67
C LEU A 232 -2.80 13.45 -1.65
N ASN A 233 -3.04 12.98 -2.86
CA ASN A 233 -3.69 11.74 -3.23
C ASN A 233 -3.23 10.55 -2.34
N ASN A 234 -4.07 10.17 -1.37
CA ASN A 234 -3.82 9.11 -0.39
C ASN A 234 -4.08 7.69 -0.98
N HIS A 235 -3.73 7.47 -2.25
CA HIS A 235 -4.12 6.27 -3.04
C HIS A 235 -3.39 5.01 -2.65
N GLN A 236 -2.21 5.16 -2.05
CA GLN A 236 -1.52 4.05 -1.42
C GLN A 236 -2.35 3.40 -0.31
N THR A 237 -3.17 4.21 0.37
CA THR A 237 -4.11 3.80 1.42
C THR A 237 -5.25 2.94 0.84
N LEU A 238 -5.67 3.19 -0.41
CA LEU A 238 -6.60 2.30 -1.13
C LEU A 238 -5.94 0.96 -1.46
N GLY A 239 -4.69 0.96 -1.92
CA GLY A 239 -3.91 -0.27 -2.16
C GLY A 239 -3.75 -1.13 -0.91
N LEU A 240 -3.43 -0.50 0.22
CA LEU A 240 -3.35 -1.12 1.53
C LEU A 240 -4.71 -1.61 2.02
N ALA A 241 -5.79 -0.87 1.77
CA ALA A 241 -7.14 -1.31 2.07
C ALA A 241 -7.52 -2.55 1.25
N PHE A 242 -7.16 -2.63 -0.04
CA PHE A 242 -7.39 -3.84 -0.84
C PHE A 242 -6.56 -5.03 -0.32
N ALA A 243 -5.27 -4.83 -0.02
CA ALA A 243 -4.40 -5.87 0.53
C ALA A 243 -4.90 -6.39 1.89
N THR A 244 -5.41 -5.48 2.72
CA THR A 244 -5.93 -5.80 4.05
C THR A 244 -7.31 -6.49 3.96
N ALA A 245 -8.18 -6.05 3.05
CA ALA A 245 -9.47 -6.70 2.78
C ALA A 245 -9.26 -8.14 2.27
N TRP A 246 -8.26 -8.33 1.42
CA TRP A 246 -7.86 -9.65 0.96
C TRP A 246 -7.34 -10.53 2.10
N LEU A 247 -6.49 -9.99 2.98
CA LEU A 247 -5.98 -10.72 4.13
C LEU A 247 -7.12 -11.15 5.06
N ALA A 248 -8.12 -10.28 5.25
CA ALA A 248 -9.33 -10.59 5.99
C ALA A 248 -10.09 -11.75 5.34
N PHE A 249 -10.36 -11.68 4.03
CA PHE A 249 -11.03 -12.75 3.29
C PHE A 249 -10.31 -14.11 3.44
N MET A 250 -8.98 -14.09 3.35
CA MET A 250 -8.15 -15.28 3.46
C MET A 250 -8.17 -15.90 4.85
N ALA A 251 -8.08 -15.08 5.89
CA ALA A 251 -8.16 -15.55 7.27
C ALA A 251 -9.54 -16.15 7.61
N HIS A 252 -10.62 -15.62 7.03
CA HIS A 252 -11.97 -16.11 7.25
C HIS A 252 -12.13 -17.55 6.75
N ARG A 253 -11.56 -17.81 5.57
CA ARG A 253 -11.57 -19.11 4.93
C ARG A 253 -10.76 -20.15 5.69
N LYS A 254 -9.59 -19.80 6.24
CA LYS A 254 -8.79 -20.71 7.08
C LYS A 254 -9.60 -21.27 8.25
N ASN A 255 -10.46 -20.47 8.87
CA ASN A 255 -11.27 -20.91 10.01
C ASN A 255 -12.47 -21.79 9.62
N ARG A 256 -12.71 -22.03 8.32
CA ARG A 256 -13.82 -22.85 7.80
C ARG A 256 -13.36 -24.18 7.21
N VAL A 257 -12.06 -24.40 7.08
CA VAL A 257 -11.43 -25.65 6.65
C VAL A 257 -10.84 -26.32 7.87
#